data_AF-A0A965YRK7-F1
#
_entry.id   AF-A0A965YRK7-F1
#
_cell.length_a   1.000
_cell.length_b   1.000
_cell.length_c   1.000
_cell.angle_alpha   90.00
_cell.angle_beta   90.00
_cell.angle_gamma   90.00
#
_symmetry.space_group_name_H-M   'P 1'
#
loop_
_entity.id
_entity.type
_entity.pdbx_description
1 polymer ?
#
loop_
_entity_poly.entity_id
_entity_poly.type
_entity_poly.pdbx_seq_one_letter_code
_entity_poly.pdbx_strand_id
1 'polypeptide(L)'
;MPRTITVKGIGKVSTKPDFVVLSMKLEAKDVKYDKAMDMAAEQLSQLNESLVSIGFEKDAVKTTNFNVDTEYDSYKDKQGNYQRVFSGFKCRHQLKLSFDFDMTRLSQALAAIAKCLAQPELSIAFTVKDATAVNEALLREATVNAKRKAELLCEASGVKLGQLLTIDYNWGELNIYSDTRYDMAEYCMIDAAPMMAKSIDIEPDDIDVRDTATFVWEIE
;
A
#
# COMPACT_ATOMS: atom_id res chain seq x y z
N MET A 1 1.66 -14.79 46.14
CA MET A 1 1.78 -14.18 44.80
C MET A 1 1.83 -12.67 44.99
N PRO A 2 2.73 -11.95 44.31
CA PRO A 2 2.76 -10.49 44.36
C PRO A 2 1.43 -9.94 43.83
N ARG A 3 0.97 -8.82 44.40
CA ARG A 3 -0.17 -8.07 43.85
C ARG A 3 0.31 -7.39 42.58
N THR A 4 -0.52 -7.38 41.55
CA THR A 4 -0.14 -6.83 40.24
C THR A 4 -1.21 -5.93 39.68
N ILE A 5 -0.78 -5.03 38.81
CA ILE A 5 -1.64 -4.23 37.94
C ILE A 5 -1.29 -4.53 36.49
N THR A 6 -2.33 -4.77 35.69
CA THR A 6 -2.21 -4.97 34.24
C THR A 6 -2.77 -3.75 33.53
N VAL A 7 -1.96 -3.09 32.71
CA VAL A 7 -2.38 -1.90 31.95
C VAL A 7 -2.07 -2.07 30.48
N LYS A 8 -3.02 -1.67 29.64
CA LYS A 8 -2.82 -1.56 28.20
C LYS A 8 -2.27 -0.18 27.84
N GLY A 9 -1.02 -0.15 27.38
CA GLY A 9 -0.39 0.96 26.71
C GLY A 9 -1.00 1.16 25.33
N ILE A 10 -1.20 2.42 24.95
CA ILE A 10 -1.63 2.77 23.60
C ILE A 10 -0.52 3.64 23.03
N GLY A 11 0.04 3.22 21.90
CA GLY A 11 0.96 3.98 21.07
C GLY A 11 0.19 4.68 19.96
N LYS A 12 0.38 5.98 19.75
CA LYS A 12 -0.17 6.78 18.66
C LYS A 12 0.91 7.64 18.03
N VAL A 13 1.04 7.54 16.72
CA VAL A 13 1.94 8.38 15.92
C VAL A 13 1.14 8.92 14.75
N SER A 14 1.31 10.22 14.48
CA SER A 14 0.81 10.88 13.28
C SER A 14 2.03 11.38 12.52
N THR A 15 2.15 11.00 11.25
CA THR A 15 3.29 11.37 10.41
C THR A 15 2.86 11.74 9.01
N LYS A 16 3.53 12.72 8.42
CA LYS A 16 3.32 13.08 7.02
C LYS A 16 3.88 11.96 6.11
N PRO A 17 3.19 11.63 5.01
CA PRO A 17 3.76 10.75 3.99
C PRO A 17 4.97 11.42 3.33
N ASP A 18 6.05 10.67 3.15
CA ASP A 18 7.27 11.13 2.47
C ASP A 18 7.64 10.21 1.30
N PHE A 19 6.79 9.24 0.98
CA PHE A 19 7.04 8.24 -0.04
C PHE A 19 5.77 7.91 -0.83
N VAL A 20 5.92 7.68 -2.14
CA VAL A 20 4.83 7.34 -3.05
C VAL A 20 4.98 5.92 -3.53
N VAL A 21 3.85 5.22 -3.64
CA VAL A 21 3.73 3.91 -4.26
C VAL A 21 2.72 4.00 -5.41
N LEU A 22 3.21 3.83 -6.63
CA LEU A 22 2.39 3.63 -7.82
C LEU A 22 2.22 2.14 -8.05
N SER A 23 0.98 1.67 -7.99
CA SER A 23 0.62 0.30 -8.37
C SER A 23 0.04 0.32 -9.77
N MET A 24 0.65 -0.46 -10.66
CA MET A 24 0.25 -0.52 -12.06
C MET A 24 -0.16 -1.95 -12.40
N LYS A 25 -1.22 -2.10 -13.19
CA LYS A 25 -1.66 -3.39 -13.69
C LYS A 25 -1.76 -3.37 -15.21
N LEU A 26 -1.03 -4.29 -15.83
CA LEU A 26 -1.08 -4.54 -17.27
C LEU A 26 -1.83 -5.84 -17.53
N GLU A 27 -2.67 -5.83 -18.55
CA GLU A 27 -3.37 -7.01 -19.03
C GLU A 27 -3.12 -7.21 -20.53
N ALA A 28 -2.73 -8.43 -20.91
CA ALA A 28 -2.63 -8.86 -22.29
C ALA A 28 -3.51 -10.08 -22.51
N LYS A 29 -4.22 -10.13 -23.65
CA LYS A 29 -5.14 -11.22 -23.99
C LYS A 29 -4.93 -11.66 -25.43
N ASP A 30 -4.76 -12.97 -25.64
CA ASP A 30 -4.78 -13.58 -26.99
C ASP A 30 -5.28 -15.03 -26.89
N VAL A 31 -5.84 -15.54 -27.98
CA VAL A 31 -6.29 -16.94 -28.08
C VAL A 31 -5.10 -17.91 -27.97
N LYS A 32 -3.90 -17.49 -28.38
CA LYS A 32 -2.65 -18.24 -28.28
C LYS A 32 -1.84 -17.80 -27.07
N TYR A 33 -1.38 -18.77 -26.31
CA TYR A 33 -0.57 -18.53 -25.10
C TYR A 33 0.70 -17.72 -25.41
N ASP A 34 1.50 -18.13 -26.39
CA ASP A 34 2.77 -17.48 -26.74
C ASP A 34 2.57 -16.01 -27.12
N LYS A 35 1.49 -15.71 -27.86
CA LYS A 35 1.16 -14.33 -28.24
C LYS A 35 0.76 -13.49 -27.04
N ALA A 36 -0.03 -14.03 -26.12
CA ALA A 36 -0.41 -13.31 -24.90
C ALA A 36 0.83 -12.98 -24.04
N MET A 37 1.80 -13.88 -23.99
CA MET A 37 3.09 -13.68 -23.32
C MET A 37 3.95 -12.62 -24.01
N ASP A 38 4.09 -12.68 -25.34
CA ASP A 38 4.85 -11.70 -26.12
C ASP A 38 4.27 -10.30 -25.96
N MET A 39 2.95 -10.17 -26.03
CA MET A 39 2.24 -8.90 -25.81
C MET A 39 2.48 -8.36 -24.39
N ALA A 40 2.42 -9.22 -23.37
CA ALA A 40 2.67 -8.80 -21.98
C ALA A 40 4.13 -8.32 -21.79
N ALA A 41 5.10 -9.00 -22.42
CA ALA A 41 6.50 -8.60 -22.40
C ALA A 41 6.73 -7.26 -23.11
N GLU A 42 6.08 -7.05 -24.26
CA GLU A 42 6.15 -5.79 -25.01
C GLU A 42 5.55 -4.63 -24.21
N GLN A 43 4.36 -4.82 -23.63
CA GLN A 43 3.71 -3.82 -22.76
C GLN A 43 4.61 -3.42 -21.57
N LEU A 44 5.25 -4.39 -20.94
CA LEU A 44 6.19 -4.12 -19.84
C LEU A 44 7.43 -3.36 -20.32
N SER A 45 7.98 -3.68 -21.50
CA SER A 45 9.12 -2.94 -22.08
C SER A 45 8.76 -1.49 -22.34
N GLN A 46 7.61 -1.24 -22.98
CA GLN A 46 7.12 0.10 -23.29
C GLN A 46 6.91 0.95 -22.02
N LEU A 47 6.38 0.35 -20.95
CA LEU A 47 6.21 1.02 -19.67
C LEU A 47 7.56 1.40 -19.05
N ASN A 48 8.51 0.47 -19.02
CA ASN A 48 9.85 0.72 -18.50
C ASN A 48 10.57 1.82 -19.30
N GLU A 49 10.51 1.77 -20.62
CA GLU A 49 11.10 2.80 -21.49
C GLU A 49 10.49 4.19 -21.23
N SER A 50 9.17 4.25 -21.05
CA SER A 50 8.46 5.50 -20.73
C SER A 50 8.95 6.09 -19.40
N LEU A 51 9.11 5.27 -18.38
CA LEU A 51 9.58 5.71 -17.06
C LEU A 51 11.09 6.03 -17.03
N VAL A 52 11.91 5.29 -17.76
CA VAL A 52 13.35 5.58 -17.90
C VAL A 52 13.56 6.93 -18.61
N SER A 53 12.71 7.26 -19.60
CA SER A 53 12.81 8.53 -20.33
C SER A 53 12.66 9.78 -19.46
N ILE A 54 12.03 9.65 -18.29
CA ILE A 54 11.85 10.72 -17.30
C ILE A 54 12.79 10.57 -16.08
N GLY A 55 13.78 9.67 -16.15
CA GLY A 55 14.85 9.55 -15.17
C GLY A 55 14.66 8.52 -14.05
N PHE A 56 13.72 7.57 -14.18
CA PHE A 56 13.70 6.39 -13.31
C PHE A 56 14.76 5.37 -13.73
N GLU A 57 15.26 4.60 -12.77
CA GLU A 57 16.20 3.52 -13.04
C GLU A 57 15.50 2.37 -13.78
N LYS A 58 16.29 1.61 -14.57
CA LYS A 58 15.75 0.52 -15.40
C LYS A 58 15.05 -0.56 -14.58
N ASP A 59 15.45 -0.76 -13.34
CA ASP A 59 14.86 -1.73 -12.41
C ASP A 59 13.98 -1.08 -11.34
N ALA A 60 13.64 0.22 -11.47
CA ALA A 60 12.79 0.90 -10.50
C ALA A 60 11.38 0.31 -10.42
N VAL A 61 10.86 -0.21 -11.53
CA VAL A 61 9.59 -0.94 -11.59
C VAL A 61 9.82 -2.37 -11.13
N LYS A 62 9.12 -2.79 -10.07
CA LYS A 62 9.17 -4.14 -9.52
C LYS A 62 7.89 -4.89 -9.85
N THR A 63 8.00 -6.13 -10.30
CA THR A 63 6.83 -7.02 -10.45
C THR A 63 6.43 -7.56 -9.09
N THR A 64 5.21 -7.27 -8.66
CA THR A 64 4.65 -7.76 -7.39
C THR A 64 3.87 -9.05 -7.58
N ASN A 65 3.28 -9.25 -8.75
CA ASN A 65 2.56 -10.47 -9.08
C ASN A 65 2.54 -10.66 -10.60
N PHE A 66 2.59 -11.92 -11.03
CA PHE A 66 2.44 -12.31 -12.43
C PHE A 66 1.58 -13.57 -12.49
N ASN A 67 0.52 -13.53 -13.30
CA ASN A 67 -0.34 -14.69 -13.50
C ASN A 67 -0.83 -14.77 -14.95
N VAL A 68 -1.04 -16.00 -15.42
CA VAL A 68 -1.65 -16.28 -16.71
C VAL A 68 -2.84 -17.20 -16.50
N ASP A 69 -4.04 -16.70 -16.83
CA ASP A 69 -5.29 -17.41 -16.65
C ASP A 69 -5.89 -17.78 -18.01
N THR A 70 -6.62 -18.90 -18.07
CA THR A 70 -7.49 -19.23 -19.21
C THR A 70 -8.82 -18.50 -19.07
N GLU A 71 -9.19 -17.75 -20.10
CA GLU A 71 -10.47 -17.04 -20.17
C GLU A 71 -11.52 -17.86 -20.92
N TYR A 72 -12.76 -17.78 -20.45
CA TYR A 72 -13.90 -18.45 -21.06
C TYR A 72 -15.08 -17.48 -21.13
N ASP A 73 -15.64 -17.34 -22.32
CA ASP A 73 -16.87 -16.59 -22.52
C ASP A 73 -18.07 -17.46 -22.18
N SER A 74 -19.09 -16.85 -21.58
CA SER A 74 -20.35 -17.51 -21.24
C SER A 74 -21.43 -17.08 -22.23
N TYR A 75 -21.88 -18.02 -23.06
CA TYR A 75 -22.94 -17.79 -24.03
C TYR A 75 -24.21 -18.49 -23.60
N LYS A 76 -25.34 -17.79 -23.68
CA LYS A 76 -26.66 -18.37 -23.45
C LYS A 76 -27.18 -18.96 -24.75
N ASP A 77 -27.43 -20.26 -24.77
CA ASP A 77 -28.02 -20.92 -25.94
C ASP A 77 -29.51 -20.56 -26.09
N LYS A 78 -30.10 -20.95 -27.23
CA LYS A 78 -31.53 -20.71 -27.53
C LYS A 78 -32.49 -21.41 -26.56
N GLN A 79 -32.00 -22.39 -25.78
CA GLN A 79 -32.76 -23.13 -24.77
C GLN A 79 -32.60 -22.53 -23.35
N GLY A 80 -31.80 -21.48 -23.23
CA GLY A 80 -31.58 -20.77 -21.98
C GLY A 80 -30.44 -21.31 -21.11
N ASN A 81 -29.67 -22.30 -21.59
CA ASN A 81 -28.53 -22.84 -20.87
C ASN A 81 -27.26 -22.02 -21.15
N TYR A 82 -26.41 -21.87 -20.13
CA TYR A 82 -25.11 -21.23 -20.28
C TYR A 82 -24.05 -22.25 -20.71
N GLN A 83 -23.33 -21.94 -21.79
CA GLN A 83 -22.16 -22.70 -22.23
C GLN A 83 -20.90 -21.85 -22.09
N ARG A 84 -19.83 -22.46 -21.55
CA ARG A 84 -18.51 -21.85 -21.46
C ARG A 84 -17.69 -22.21 -22.69
N VAL A 85 -17.27 -21.21 -23.44
CA VAL A 85 -16.44 -21.36 -24.64
C VAL A 85 -15.08 -20.74 -24.36
N PHE A 86 -14.01 -21.47 -24.65
CA PHE A 86 -12.65 -20.97 -24.47
C PHE A 86 -12.44 -19.69 -25.30
N SER A 87 -12.04 -18.62 -24.62
CA SER A 87 -11.88 -17.27 -25.19
C SER A 87 -10.39 -16.90 -25.37
N GLY A 88 -9.49 -17.57 -24.65
CA GLY A 88 -8.05 -17.39 -24.80
C GLY A 88 -7.30 -17.44 -23.49
N PHE A 89 -6.12 -16.83 -23.48
CA PHE A 89 -5.27 -16.66 -22.31
C PHE A 89 -5.21 -15.18 -21.96
N LYS A 90 -5.23 -14.89 -20.66
CA LYS A 90 -5.11 -13.57 -20.08
C LYS A 90 -3.89 -13.51 -19.18
N CYS A 91 -2.88 -12.76 -19.60
CA CYS A 91 -1.72 -12.45 -18.79
C CYS A 91 -1.99 -11.20 -17.96
N ARG A 92 -1.71 -11.26 -16.66
CA ARG A 92 -1.83 -10.14 -15.72
C ARG A 92 -0.49 -9.89 -15.05
N HIS A 93 0.03 -8.68 -15.25
CA HIS A 93 1.21 -8.19 -14.54
C HIS A 93 0.76 -7.15 -13.52
N GLN A 94 1.08 -7.36 -12.25
CA GLN A 94 0.99 -6.33 -11.23
C GLN A 94 2.40 -5.82 -10.94
N LEU A 95 2.55 -4.51 -11.03
CA LEU A 95 3.81 -3.81 -10.98
C LEU A 95 3.72 -2.74 -9.91
N LYS A 96 4.86 -2.41 -9.32
CA LYS A 96 5.03 -1.39 -8.30
C LYS A 96 6.20 -0.51 -8.64
N LEU A 97 5.98 0.79 -8.66
CA LEU A 97 7.03 1.81 -8.69
C LEU A 97 6.95 2.59 -7.38
N SER A 98 8.09 2.88 -6.76
CA SER A 98 8.10 3.65 -5.50
C SER A 98 9.26 4.62 -5.46
N PHE A 99 9.02 5.81 -4.92
CA PHE A 99 9.98 6.92 -4.89
C PHE A 99 9.60 7.96 -3.84
N ASP A 100 10.57 8.81 -3.48
CA ASP A 100 10.38 9.90 -2.52
C ASP A 100 9.24 10.82 -2.98
N PHE A 101 8.40 11.26 -2.03
CA PHE A 101 7.25 12.08 -2.34
C PHE A 101 7.69 13.46 -2.84
N ASP A 102 7.49 13.68 -4.12
CA ASP A 102 7.70 14.94 -4.80
C ASP A 102 6.61 15.11 -5.87
N MET A 103 5.85 16.20 -5.78
CA MET A 103 4.71 16.45 -6.68
C MET A 103 5.13 16.60 -8.14
N THR A 104 6.33 17.12 -8.39
CA THR A 104 6.85 17.27 -9.76
C THR A 104 7.15 15.91 -10.35
N ARG A 105 7.85 15.06 -9.60
CA ARG A 105 8.22 13.70 -10.00
C ARG A 105 7.01 12.80 -10.17
N LEU A 106 6.03 12.92 -9.26
CA LEU A 106 4.75 12.24 -9.38
C LEU A 106 4.04 12.65 -10.67
N SER A 107 3.88 13.95 -10.91
CA SER A 107 3.22 14.47 -12.12
C SER A 107 3.92 14.00 -13.40
N GLN A 108 5.25 13.98 -13.43
CA GLN A 108 6.03 13.46 -14.55
C GLN A 108 5.80 11.96 -14.77
N ALA A 109 5.79 11.17 -13.70
CA ALA A 109 5.51 9.73 -13.76
C ALA A 109 4.11 9.46 -14.33
N LEU A 110 3.10 10.15 -13.80
CA LEU A 110 1.71 10.04 -14.28
C LEU A 110 1.60 10.42 -15.75
N ALA A 111 2.22 11.52 -16.18
CA ALA A 111 2.19 11.96 -17.57
C ALA A 111 2.90 10.98 -18.52
N ALA A 112 3.99 10.34 -18.08
CA ALA A 112 4.67 9.31 -18.87
C ALA A 112 3.83 8.03 -18.99
N ILE A 113 3.22 7.61 -17.88
CA ILE A 113 2.32 6.43 -17.84
C ILE A 113 1.08 6.66 -18.71
N ALA A 114 0.45 7.84 -18.63
CA ALA A 114 -0.75 8.16 -19.40
C ALA A 114 -0.49 8.19 -20.92
N LYS A 115 0.74 8.50 -21.35
CA LYS A 115 1.17 8.45 -22.76
C LYS A 115 1.65 7.06 -23.19
N CYS A 116 1.80 6.13 -22.27
CA CYS A 116 2.25 4.78 -22.57
C CYS A 116 1.18 4.02 -23.34
N LEU A 117 1.55 3.43 -24.46
CA LEU A 117 0.64 2.63 -25.31
C LEU A 117 0.09 1.40 -24.58
N ALA A 118 0.81 0.90 -23.58
CA ALA A 118 0.39 -0.22 -22.75
C ALA A 118 -0.80 0.08 -21.83
N GLN A 119 -1.12 1.38 -21.62
CA GLN A 119 -2.29 1.86 -20.87
C GLN A 119 -2.57 1.09 -19.56
N PRO A 120 -1.60 1.04 -18.61
CA PRO A 120 -1.81 0.32 -17.37
C PRO A 120 -2.93 0.94 -16.53
N GLU A 121 -3.73 0.10 -15.87
CA GLU A 121 -4.54 0.52 -14.73
C GLU A 121 -3.60 1.00 -13.61
N LEU A 122 -3.92 2.13 -12.97
CA LEU A 122 -3.04 2.77 -11.99
C LEU A 122 -3.80 3.10 -10.70
N SER A 123 -3.16 2.83 -9.57
CA SER A 123 -3.52 3.43 -8.28
C SER A 123 -2.30 4.04 -7.59
N ILE A 124 -2.55 5.12 -6.83
CA ILE A 124 -1.53 5.85 -6.08
C ILE A 124 -1.82 5.66 -4.60
N ALA A 125 -0.78 5.33 -3.84
CA ALA A 125 -0.80 5.30 -2.39
C ALA A 125 0.38 6.09 -1.83
N PHE A 126 0.17 6.72 -0.68
CA PHE A 126 1.19 7.50 0.02
C PHE A 126 1.56 6.76 1.31
N THR A 127 2.85 6.71 1.61
CA THR A 127 3.42 5.96 2.74
C THR A 127 4.64 6.69 3.28
N VAL A 128 5.29 6.08 4.27
CA VAL A 128 6.60 6.50 4.76
C VAL A 128 7.69 5.60 4.18
N LYS A 129 8.86 6.18 3.94
CA LYS A 129 10.04 5.44 3.51
C LYS A 129 10.58 4.54 4.63
N ASP A 130 10.54 5.02 5.87
CA ASP A 130 11.04 4.31 7.06
C ASP A 130 9.89 3.91 7.99
N ALA A 131 9.28 2.76 7.67
CA ALA A 131 8.26 2.15 8.52
C ALA A 131 8.79 1.74 9.91
N THR A 132 10.09 1.46 10.02
CA THR A 132 10.74 1.04 11.27
C THR A 132 10.80 2.21 12.25
N ALA A 133 11.17 3.40 11.79
CA ALA A 133 11.18 4.60 12.64
C ALA A 133 9.79 4.93 13.22
N VAL A 134 8.72 4.78 12.42
CA VAL A 134 7.34 4.96 12.88
C VAL A 134 6.97 3.92 13.93
N ASN A 135 7.31 2.65 13.70
CA ASN A 135 7.06 1.57 14.66
C ASN A 135 7.80 1.82 16.00
N GLU A 136 9.08 2.19 15.94
CA GLU A 136 9.87 2.50 17.14
C GLU A 136 9.27 3.67 17.95
N ALA A 137 8.87 4.75 17.28
CA ALA A 137 8.22 5.89 17.92
C ALA A 137 6.91 5.46 18.62
N LEU A 138 6.14 4.61 17.95
CA LEU A 138 4.87 4.12 18.44
C LEU A 138 5.04 3.23 19.68
N LEU A 139 6.01 2.32 19.68
CA LEU A 139 6.30 1.47 20.83
C LEU A 139 6.77 2.28 22.03
N ARG A 140 7.61 3.29 21.81
CA ARG A 140 8.04 4.21 22.88
C ARG A 140 6.85 4.95 23.48
N GLU A 141 5.93 5.46 22.66
CA GLU A 141 4.73 6.13 23.17
C GLU A 141 3.84 5.14 23.94
N ALA A 142 3.63 3.93 23.43
CA ALA A 142 2.85 2.90 24.12
C ALA A 142 3.41 2.57 25.52
N THR A 143 4.72 2.44 25.65
CA THR A 143 5.38 2.19 26.95
C THR A 143 5.21 3.36 27.91
N VAL A 144 5.45 4.60 27.45
CA VAL A 144 5.28 5.81 28.27
C VAL A 144 3.82 5.96 28.71
N ASN A 145 2.89 5.74 27.80
CA ASN A 145 1.44 5.77 28.03
C ASN A 145 1.01 4.75 29.09
N ALA A 146 1.50 3.51 28.98
CA ALA A 146 1.19 2.44 29.91
C ALA A 146 1.69 2.76 31.32
N LYS A 147 2.95 3.21 31.43
CA LYS A 147 3.57 3.58 32.71
C LYS A 147 2.79 4.69 33.39
N ARG A 148 2.47 5.78 32.68
CA ARG A 148 1.71 6.91 33.21
C ARG A 148 0.33 6.49 33.73
N LYS A 149 -0.36 5.62 33.00
CA LYS A 149 -1.66 5.07 33.44
C LYS A 149 -1.51 4.21 34.70
N ALA A 150 -0.48 3.36 34.77
CA ALA A 150 -0.22 2.53 35.94
C ALA A 150 0.07 3.38 37.19
N GLU A 151 0.90 4.43 37.05
CA GLU A 151 1.19 5.38 38.13
C GLU A 151 -0.09 6.07 38.63
N LEU A 152 -0.93 6.58 37.74
CA LEU A 152 -2.18 7.25 38.08
C LEU A 152 -3.18 6.31 38.78
N LEU A 153 -3.30 5.07 38.31
CA LEU A 153 -4.17 4.06 38.93
C LEU A 153 -3.69 3.68 40.33
N CYS A 154 -2.37 3.57 40.53
CA CYS A 154 -1.79 3.29 41.85
C CYS A 154 -2.02 4.45 42.82
N GLU A 155 -1.75 5.68 42.40
CA GLU A 155 -1.98 6.90 43.18
C GLU A 155 -3.44 7.00 43.63
N ALA A 156 -4.39 6.85 42.69
CA ALA A 156 -5.83 6.91 42.99
C ALA A 156 -6.31 5.78 43.91
N SER A 157 -5.60 4.65 43.93
CA SER A 157 -5.93 3.49 44.76
C SER A 157 -5.18 3.44 46.10
N GLY A 158 -4.27 4.39 46.36
CA GLY A 158 -3.48 4.44 47.59
C GLY A 158 -2.39 3.36 47.70
N VAL A 159 -1.94 2.80 46.57
CA VAL A 159 -0.86 1.81 46.47
C VAL A 159 0.33 2.39 45.72
N LYS A 160 1.50 1.77 45.83
CA LYS A 160 2.71 2.16 45.08
C LYS A 160 2.92 1.26 43.87
N LEU A 161 3.39 1.84 42.77
CA LEU A 161 3.80 1.09 41.58
C LEU A 161 5.18 0.47 41.81
N GLY A 162 5.28 -0.85 41.67
CA GLY A 162 6.50 -1.64 41.82
C GLY A 162 7.22 -1.93 40.50
N GLN A 163 7.97 -3.03 40.45
CA GLN A 163 8.77 -3.40 39.28
C GLN A 163 7.89 -3.86 38.11
N LEU A 164 8.36 -3.60 36.88
CA LEU A 164 7.76 -4.16 35.67
C LEU A 164 8.09 -5.65 35.60
N LEU A 165 7.06 -6.49 35.50
CA LEU A 165 7.19 -7.95 35.49
C LEU A 165 7.15 -8.52 34.08
N THR A 166 6.16 -8.09 33.28
CA THR A 166 5.93 -8.64 31.93
C THR A 166 5.51 -7.55 30.97
N ILE A 167 6.00 -7.65 29.73
CA ILE A 167 5.47 -6.95 28.56
C ILE A 167 4.94 -8.02 27.61
N ASP A 168 3.64 -7.97 27.33
CA ASP A 168 3.01 -8.75 26.28
C ASP A 168 2.77 -7.83 25.08
N TYR A 169 3.59 -8.04 24.05
CA TYR A 169 3.48 -7.37 22.78
C TYR A 169 3.29 -8.41 21.68
N ASN A 170 2.11 -8.43 21.10
CA ASN A 170 1.79 -9.25 19.95
C ASN A 170 1.44 -8.31 18.80
N TRP A 171 2.25 -8.33 17.75
CA TRP A 171 2.13 -7.40 16.62
C TRP A 171 1.79 -8.14 15.34
N GLY A 172 0.94 -7.51 14.52
CA GLY A 172 0.78 -7.83 13.11
C GLY A 172 1.41 -6.73 12.27
N GLU A 173 1.70 -7.01 10.99
CA GLU A 173 2.23 -6.00 10.07
C GLU A 173 1.38 -4.72 10.12
N LEU A 174 2.01 -3.61 10.51
CA LEU A 174 1.38 -2.29 10.52
C LEU A 174 1.21 -1.84 9.07
N ASN A 175 -0.03 -1.59 8.66
CA ASN A 175 -0.32 -0.99 7.37
C ASN A 175 -0.12 0.54 7.46
N ILE A 176 1.10 1.01 7.17
CA ILE A 176 1.47 2.43 7.27
C ILE A 176 1.24 3.10 5.91
N TYR A 177 -0.02 3.41 5.61
CA TYR A 177 -0.41 4.14 4.40
C TYR A 177 -1.40 5.24 4.77
N SER A 178 -1.33 6.35 4.05
CA SER A 178 -2.36 7.38 4.12
C SER A 178 -3.70 6.80 3.64
N ASP A 179 -4.79 7.27 4.25
CA ASP A 179 -6.14 6.95 3.80
C ASP A 179 -6.48 7.64 2.47
N THR A 180 -5.67 8.63 2.04
CA THR A 180 -5.77 9.23 0.72
C THR A 180 -5.48 8.17 -0.35
N ARG A 181 -6.52 7.77 -1.09
CA ARG A 181 -6.42 6.90 -2.26
C ARG A 181 -6.76 7.68 -3.51
N TYR A 182 -5.95 7.49 -4.55
CA TYR A 182 -6.22 8.02 -5.87
C TYR A 182 -6.31 6.85 -6.85
N ASP A 183 -7.56 6.50 -7.19
CA ASP A 183 -7.87 5.48 -8.17
C ASP A 183 -8.22 6.15 -9.49
N MET A 184 -7.47 5.83 -10.54
CA MET A 184 -7.73 6.34 -11.88
C MET A 184 -8.46 5.29 -12.71
N ALA A 185 -9.69 5.61 -13.09
CA ALA A 185 -10.45 4.76 -14.01
C ALA A 185 -9.78 4.74 -15.39
N GLU A 186 -9.80 3.57 -16.03
CA GLU A 186 -9.20 3.30 -17.35
C GLU A 186 -9.62 4.33 -18.42
N TYR A 187 -10.90 4.73 -18.43
CA TYR A 187 -11.44 5.73 -19.37
C TYR A 187 -10.97 7.18 -19.11
N CYS A 188 -10.44 7.49 -17.92
CA CYS A 188 -9.95 8.82 -17.60
C CYS A 188 -8.53 9.06 -18.11
N MET A 189 -7.71 8.01 -18.33
CA MET A 189 -6.30 8.15 -18.72
C MET A 189 -6.14 8.77 -20.12
N ILE A 190 -7.04 8.42 -21.06
CA ILE A 190 -6.94 8.80 -22.48
C ILE A 190 -7.18 10.30 -22.69
N ASP A 191 -8.18 10.88 -22.00
CA ASP A 191 -8.53 12.30 -22.11
C ASP A 191 -7.91 13.18 -21.01
N ALA A 192 -7.34 12.60 -19.95
CA ALA A 192 -6.74 13.36 -18.86
C ALA A 192 -5.25 13.69 -19.06
N ALA A 193 -4.55 13.14 -20.05
CA ALA A 193 -3.14 13.45 -20.29
C ALA A 193 -2.84 14.98 -20.41
N PRO A 194 -3.69 15.81 -21.06
CA PRO A 194 -3.55 17.28 -21.06
C PRO A 194 -3.94 17.93 -19.72
N MET A 195 -4.81 17.27 -18.95
CA MET A 195 -5.24 17.73 -17.62
C MET A 195 -4.21 17.42 -16.53
N MET A 196 -3.48 16.30 -16.63
CA MET A 196 -2.35 15.94 -15.75
C MET A 196 -1.15 16.88 -15.93
N ALA A 197 -1.03 17.53 -17.09
CA ALA A 197 -0.04 18.58 -17.34
C ALA A 197 -0.39 19.91 -16.65
N LYS A 198 -1.64 20.12 -16.23
CA LYS A 198 -2.02 21.15 -15.26
C LYS A 198 -1.88 20.54 -13.87
N SER A 199 -0.84 20.95 -13.15
CA SER A 199 -0.49 20.49 -11.80
C SER A 199 -1.72 20.31 -10.92
N ILE A 200 -2.17 19.07 -10.74
CA ILE A 200 -3.07 18.72 -9.65
C ILE A 200 -2.18 18.72 -8.41
N ASP A 201 -2.42 19.67 -7.51
CA ASP A 201 -1.71 19.73 -6.24
C ASP A 201 -2.39 18.74 -5.28
N ILE A 202 -1.71 17.64 -4.98
CA ILE A 202 -2.21 16.58 -4.11
C ILE A 202 -1.41 16.69 -2.81
N GLU A 203 -2.09 17.11 -1.75
CA GLU A 203 -1.56 17.01 -0.39
C GLU A 203 -2.24 15.81 0.28
N PRO A 204 -1.55 14.66 0.45
CA PRO A 204 -2.13 13.49 1.09
C PRO A 204 -2.32 13.70 2.59
N ASP A 205 -3.36 13.07 3.16
CA ASP A 205 -3.61 13.10 4.60
C ASP A 205 -2.45 12.48 5.39
N ASP A 206 -2.25 13.00 6.61
CA ASP A 206 -1.33 12.43 7.58
C ASP A 206 -1.67 10.95 7.87
N ILE A 207 -0.62 10.16 8.12
CA ILE A 207 -0.74 8.74 8.44
C ILE A 207 -0.85 8.59 9.95
N ASP A 208 -2.04 8.26 10.43
CA ASP A 208 -2.30 7.98 11.83
C ASP A 208 -2.19 6.49 12.12
N VAL A 209 -1.14 6.10 12.86
CA VAL A 209 -0.90 4.71 13.25
C VAL A 209 -1.10 4.54 14.74
N ARG A 210 -1.72 3.43 15.13
CA ARG A 210 -1.94 3.06 16.52
C ARG A 210 -1.63 1.59 16.75
N ASP A 211 -0.98 1.31 17.88
CA ASP A 211 -0.76 -0.05 18.38
C ASP A 211 -0.95 -0.09 19.91
N THR A 212 -0.98 -1.28 20.47
CA THR A 212 -1.13 -1.50 21.90
C THR A 212 -0.21 -2.60 22.39
N ALA A 213 0.37 -2.38 23.57
CA ALA A 213 1.10 -3.40 24.30
C ALA A 213 0.52 -3.51 25.72
N THR A 214 0.52 -4.71 26.28
CA THR A 214 0.04 -4.96 27.64
C THR A 214 1.21 -5.11 28.58
N PHE A 215 1.14 -4.43 29.71
CA PHE A 215 2.23 -4.38 30.68
C PHE A 215 1.68 -4.80 32.05
N VAL A 216 2.47 -5.57 32.79
CA VAL A 216 2.15 -6.04 34.14
C VAL A 216 3.21 -5.52 35.09
N TRP A 217 2.81 -4.78 36.11
CA TRP A 217 3.69 -4.33 37.20
C TRP A 217 3.26 -4.94 38.52
N GLU A 218 4.21 -5.03 39.44
CA GLU A 218 3.93 -5.22 40.86
C GLU A 218 3.27 -3.96 41.46
N ILE A 219 2.47 -4.14 42.51
CA ILE A 219 1.94 -3.05 43.33
C ILE A 219 2.11 -3.37 44.82
N GLU A 220 2.36 -2.33 45.62
CA GLU A 220 2.61 -2.39 47.06
C GLU A 220 1.59 -1.59 47.88
#